data_AF-A0A950PSP5-F1
#
_entry.id   AF-A0A950PSP5-F1
#
_cell.length_a   1.000
_cell.length_b   1.000
_cell.length_c   1.000
_cell.angle_alpha   90.00
_cell.angle_beta   90.00
_cell.angle_gamma   90.00
#
_symmetry.space_group_name_H-M   'P 1'
#
loop_
_entity.id
_entity.type
_entity.pdbx_description
1 polymer ?
#
loop_
_entity_poly.entity_id
_entity_poly.type
_entity_poly.pdbx_seq_one_letter_code
_entity_poly.pdbx_strand_id
1 'polypeptide(L)'
;SSLEETVFRNNLEAAEEIARQLRLRDIGGIIVIDFIDMEIKKNRDEVLRTFKAALARDKTRTQVFEISELGLVEMTRKRVSEGLVESFSLECPECNGRGIILDESLLE
;
A
#
# COMPACT_ATOMS: atom_id res chain seq x y z
N SER A 1 8.16 24.74 8.93
CA SER A 1 8.04 23.29 8.70
C SER A 1 9.20 22.85 7.84
N SER A 2 10.02 21.93 8.32
CA SER A 2 11.05 21.32 7.49
C SER A 2 10.41 20.32 6.53
N LEU A 3 11.07 20.04 5.39
CA LEU A 3 10.62 19.00 4.47
C LEU A 3 10.42 17.65 5.18
N GLU A 4 11.35 17.31 6.08
CA GLU A 4 11.31 16.10 6.92
C GLU A 4 10.01 15.98 7.73
N GLU A 5 9.54 17.08 8.32
CA GLU A 5 8.31 17.11 9.12
C GLU A 5 7.07 16.84 8.25
N THR A 6 7.02 17.45 7.06
CA THR A 6 5.92 17.23 6.10
C THR A 6 5.90 15.80 5.61
N VAL A 7 7.07 15.24 5.24
CA VAL A 7 7.21 13.84 4.82
C VAL A 7 6.71 12.90 5.90
N PHE A 8 7.16 13.11 7.14
CA PHE A 8 6.75 12.30 8.28
C PHE A 8 5.23 12.37 8.51
N ARG A 9 4.65 13.57 8.50
CA ARG A 9 3.19 13.76 8.65
C ARG A 9 2.40 13.05 7.55
N ASN A 10 2.83 13.19 6.29
CA ASN A 10 2.18 12.53 5.16
C ASN A 10 2.21 11.01 5.29
N ASN A 11 3.36 10.44 5.69
CA ASN A 11 3.48 9.00 5.87
C ASN A 11 2.61 8.46 7.04
N LEU A 12 2.42 9.24 8.12
CA LEU A 12 1.49 8.88 9.19
C LEU A 12 0.04 8.83 8.70
N GLU A 13 -0.38 9.85 7.95
CA GLU A 13 -1.72 9.92 7.36
C GLU A 13 -1.93 8.79 6.34
N ALA A 14 -0.93 8.52 5.52
CA ALA A 14 -0.93 7.39 4.58
C ALA A 14 -1.04 6.05 5.31
N ALA A 15 -0.32 5.84 6.42
CA ALA A 15 -0.40 4.59 7.19
C ALA A 15 -1.84 4.31 7.68
N GLU A 16 -2.52 5.32 8.21
CA GLU A 16 -3.92 5.16 8.64
C GLU A 16 -4.86 4.89 7.47
N GLU A 17 -4.69 5.63 6.38
CA GLU A 17 -5.56 5.54 5.21
C GLU A 17 -5.39 4.22 4.45
N ILE A 18 -4.16 3.73 4.30
CA ILE A 18 -3.88 2.42 3.69
C ILE A 18 -4.61 1.34 4.48
N ALA A 19 -4.45 1.30 5.82
CA ALA A 19 -5.13 0.32 6.65
C ALA A 19 -6.67 0.39 6.53
N ARG A 20 -7.22 1.61 6.37
CA ARG A 20 -8.65 1.81 6.11
C ARG A 20 -9.07 1.29 4.74
N GLN A 21 -8.31 1.58 3.69
CA GLN A 21 -8.61 1.16 2.32
C GLN A 21 -8.51 -0.35 2.14
N LEU A 22 -7.56 -1.03 2.80
CA LEU A 22 -7.46 -2.49 2.79
C LEU A 22 -8.77 -3.14 3.27
N ARG A 23 -9.39 -2.58 4.32
CA ARG A 23 -10.69 -3.06 4.83
C ARG A 23 -11.84 -2.74 3.89
N LEU A 24 -11.91 -1.49 3.41
CA LEU A 24 -13.04 -1.04 2.59
C LEU A 24 -13.09 -1.70 1.23
N ARG A 25 -11.92 -2.02 0.67
CA ARG A 25 -11.79 -2.66 -0.65
C ARG A 25 -11.65 -4.18 -0.58
N ASP A 26 -11.60 -4.73 0.64
CA ASP A 26 -11.25 -6.11 0.93
C ASP A 26 -10.01 -6.62 0.18
N ILE A 27 -8.95 -5.82 0.15
CA ILE A 27 -7.69 -6.19 -0.50
C ILE A 27 -6.99 -7.24 0.35
N GLY A 28 -6.67 -8.38 -0.24
CA GLY A 28 -5.97 -9.49 0.43
C GLY A 28 -4.79 -9.99 -0.40
N GLY A 29 -3.95 -10.81 0.23
CA GLY A 29 -2.71 -11.32 -0.36
C GLY A 29 -1.47 -10.62 0.19
N ILE A 30 -0.40 -10.65 -0.60
CA ILE A 30 0.85 -9.94 -0.33
C ILE A 30 0.68 -8.49 -0.74
N ILE A 31 0.99 -7.57 0.17
CA ILE A 31 0.90 -6.13 -0.04
C ILE A 31 2.26 -5.53 0.28
N VAL A 32 2.76 -4.68 -0.63
CA VAL A 32 4.01 -3.93 -0.47
C VAL A 32 3.65 -2.45 -0.45
N ILE A 33 4.18 -1.72 0.53
CA ILE A 33 3.95 -0.30 0.72
C ILE A 33 5.31 0.40 0.65
N ASP A 34 5.41 1.34 -0.27
CA ASP A 34 6.57 2.21 -0.44
C ASP A 34 6.24 3.58 0.18
N PHE A 35 6.70 3.80 1.42
CA PHE A 35 6.55 5.10 2.08
C PHE A 35 7.60 6.07 1.55
N ILE A 36 7.32 7.37 1.62
CA ILE A 36 8.30 8.39 1.23
C ILE A 36 9.54 8.25 2.12
N ASP A 37 10.73 8.32 1.51
CA ASP A 37 12.01 8.22 2.20
C ASP A 37 12.11 9.16 3.41
N MET A 38 12.50 8.59 4.55
CA MET A 38 12.74 9.30 5.80
C MET A 38 14.15 9.01 6.28
N GLU A 39 14.95 10.03 6.59
CA GLU A 39 16.32 9.83 7.08
C GLU A 39 16.31 9.37 8.54
N ILE A 40 15.42 9.95 9.35
CA ILE A 40 15.34 9.71 10.79
C ILE A 40 14.68 8.35 11.07
N LYS A 41 15.44 7.40 11.62
CA LYS A 41 14.94 6.07 12.00
C LYS A 41 13.69 6.11 12.88
N LYS A 42 13.65 7.05 13.84
CA LYS A 42 12.50 7.24 14.74
C LYS A 42 11.19 7.54 13.97
N ASN A 43 11.27 8.27 12.86
CA ASN A 43 10.10 8.58 12.03
C ASN A 43 9.60 7.31 11.33
N ARG A 44 10.51 6.50 10.79
CA ARG A 44 10.19 5.19 10.20
C ARG A 44 9.50 4.25 11.20
N ASP A 45 10.08 4.13 12.40
CA ASP A 45 9.54 3.29 13.47
C ASP A 45 8.13 3.74 13.90
N GLU A 46 7.89 5.06 13.95
CA GLU A 46 6.60 5.64 14.31
C GLU A 46 5.53 5.44 13.23
N VAL A 47 5.90 5.55 11.95
CA VAL A 47 5.01 5.22 10.81
C VAL A 47 4.62 3.75 10.87
N LEU A 48 5.57 2.84 11.08
CA LEU A 48 5.28 1.41 11.20
C LEU A 48 4.39 1.10 12.41
N ARG A 49 4.63 1.76 13.55
CA ARG A 49 3.78 1.64 14.74
C ARG A 49 2.36 2.11 14.49
N THR A 50 2.20 3.27 13.84
CA THR A 50 0.91 3.83 13.45
C THR A 50 0.17 2.90 12.51
N PHE A 51 0.88 2.33 11.53
CA PHE A 51 0.32 1.35 10.60
C PHE A 51 -0.19 0.08 11.31
N LYS A 52 0.65 -0.52 12.17
CA LYS A 52 0.28 -1.70 12.99
C LYS A 52 -0.93 -1.40 13.89
N ALA A 53 -0.99 -0.21 14.50
CA ALA A 53 -2.14 0.20 15.32
C ALA A 53 -3.41 0.40 14.48
N ALA A 54 -3.30 0.99 13.29
CA ALA A 54 -4.44 1.19 12.39
C ALA A 54 -5.01 -0.13 11.85
N LEU A 55 -4.15 -1.13 11.63
CA LEU A 55 -4.51 -2.50 11.25
C LEU A 55 -5.14 -3.32 12.38
N ALA A 56 -4.88 -3.00 13.65
CA ALA A 56 -5.51 -3.69 14.79
C ALA A 56 -7.05 -3.57 14.81
N ARG A 57 -7.60 -2.63 14.04
CA ARG A 57 -9.05 -2.47 13.81
C ARG A 57 -9.61 -3.45 12.76
N ASP A 58 -8.74 -4.13 12.01
CA ASP A 58 -9.11 -5.13 11.02
C ASP A 58 -9.37 -6.49 11.70
N LYS A 59 -10.52 -7.11 11.36
CA LYS A 59 -10.88 -8.43 11.86
C LYS A 59 -10.21 -9.55 11.06
N THR A 60 -9.72 -9.24 9.87
CA THR A 60 -9.00 -10.17 9.01
C THR A 60 -7.58 -10.35 9.54
N ARG A 61 -7.08 -11.60 9.54
CA ARG A 61 -5.70 -11.89 9.95
C ARG A 61 -4.71 -11.14 9.06
N THR A 62 -3.87 -10.32 9.68
CA THR A 62 -2.77 -9.58 9.03
C THR A 62 -1.43 -9.98 9.65
N GLN A 63 -0.37 -9.85 8.88
CA GLN A 63 1.02 -9.98 9.35
C GLN A 63 1.85 -8.90 8.66
N VAL A 64 2.46 -8.03 9.46
CA VAL A 64 3.33 -6.95 8.98
C VAL A 64 4.77 -7.31 9.31
N PHE A 65 5.66 -7.22 8.33
CA PHE A 65 7.08 -7.42 8.51
C PHE A 65 7.78 -6.10 8.85
N GLU A 66 9.05 -6.18 9.24
CA GLU A 66 9.87 -4.99 9.43
C GLU A 66 10.16 -4.32 8.09
N ILE A 67 10.51 -3.03 8.13
CA ILE A 67 10.87 -2.27 6.93
C ILE A 67 12.12 -2.92 6.32
N SER A 68 12.09 -3.22 5.02
CA SER A 68 13.21 -3.80 4.30
C SER A 68 14.35 -2.79 4.15
N GLU A 69 15.53 -3.28 3.74
CA GLU A 69 16.67 -2.40 3.45
C GLU A 69 16.40 -1.44 2.28
N LEU A 70 15.44 -1.76 1.42
CA LEU A 70 14.96 -0.92 0.33
C LEU A 70 13.93 0.13 0.78
N GLY A 71 13.57 0.18 2.07
CA GLY A 71 12.58 1.12 2.60
C GLY A 71 11.12 0.65 2.49
N LEU A 72 10.89 -0.59 2.03
CA LEU A 72 9.54 -1.11 1.79
C LEU A 72 8.95 -1.77 3.04
N VAL A 73 7.66 -1.56 3.28
CA VAL A 73 6.88 -2.33 4.25
C VAL A 73 6.17 -3.46 3.54
N GLU A 74 6.47 -4.69 3.96
CA GLU A 74 5.81 -5.89 3.46
C GLU A 74 4.76 -6.37 4.46
N MET A 75 3.60 -6.80 3.95
CA MET A 75 2.60 -7.45 4.79
C MET A 75 1.80 -8.50 4.03
N THR A 76 1.16 -9.38 4.78
CA THR A 76 0.09 -10.24 4.27
C THR A 76 -1.23 -9.92 4.96
N ARG A 77 -2.33 -9.98 4.20
CA ARG A 77 -3.70 -9.94 4.72
C ARG A 77 -4.45 -11.13 4.17
N LYS A 78 -5.03 -11.97 5.03
CA LYS A 78 -5.76 -13.17 4.60
C LYS A 78 -6.90 -12.78 3.64
N ARG A 79 -6.99 -13.44 2.48
CA ARG A 79 -8.12 -13.25 1.56
C ARG A 79 -9.35 -13.94 2.14
N VAL A 80 -10.43 -13.18 2.35
CA VAL A 80 -11.70 -13.69 2.92
C VAL A 80 -12.77 -13.78 1.84
N SER A 81 -12.81 -12.83 0.92
CA SER A 81 -13.70 -12.78 -0.24
C SER A 81 -12.98 -12.25 -1.49
N GLU A 82 -13.69 -12.25 -2.61
CA GLU A 82 -13.32 -11.45 -3.77
C GLU A 82 -13.46 -9.96 -3.41
N GLY A 83 -12.38 -9.19 -3.62
CA GLY A 83 -12.35 -7.77 -3.28
C GLY A 83 -13.23 -6.93 -4.20
N LEU A 84 -13.30 -5.63 -3.95
CA LEU A 84 -14.12 -4.72 -4.77
C LEU A 84 -13.69 -4.72 -6.24
N VAL A 85 -12.39 -4.73 -6.51
CA VAL A 85 -11.90 -4.68 -7.90
C VAL A 85 -12.27 -5.96 -8.63
N GLU A 86 -12.07 -7.11 -8.00
CA GLU A 86 -12.40 -8.42 -8.58
C GLU A 86 -13.91 -8.60 -8.79
N SER A 87 -14.73 -8.07 -7.88
CA SER A 87 -16.19 -8.23 -7.94
C SER A 87 -16.89 -7.28 -8.91
N PHE A 88 -16.33 -6.08 -9.13
CA PHE A 88 -17.01 -4.97 -9.83
C PHE A 88 -16.28 -4.46 -11.07
N SER A 89 -15.14 -5.03 -11.43
CA SER A 89 -14.37 -4.61 -12.61
C SER A 89 -14.34 -5.72 -13.67
N LEU A 90 -14.18 -5.31 -14.92
CA LEU A 90 -13.83 -6.18 -16.03
C LEU A 90 -12.41 -5.82 -16.49
N GLU A 91 -11.73 -6.78 -17.13
CA GLU A 91 -10.44 -6.51 -17.76
C GLU A 91 -10.58 -5.45 -18.87
N CYS A 92 -9.66 -4.48 -18.90
CA CYS A 92 -9.70 -3.42 -19.90
C CYS A 92 -9.41 -3.99 -21.29
N PRO A 93 -10.31 -3.89 -22.28
CA PRO A 93 -10.15 -4.52 -23.59
C PRO A 93 -9.06 -3.88 -24.44
N GLU A 94 -8.70 -2.62 -24.16
CA GLU A 94 -7.68 -1.89 -24.92
C GLU A 94 -6.26 -2.33 -24.54
N CYS A 95 -6.00 -2.45 -23.24
CA CYS A 95 -4.66 -2.75 -22.74
C CYS A 95 -4.50 -4.19 -22.21
N ASN A 96 -5.58 -4.98 -22.16
CA ASN A 96 -5.65 -6.31 -21.56
C ASN A 96 -5.06 -6.30 -20.14
N GLY A 97 -5.59 -5.41 -19.31
CA GLY A 97 -5.16 -5.23 -17.91
C GLY A 97 -3.77 -4.62 -17.70
N ARG A 98 -2.97 -4.36 -18.74
CA ARG A 98 -1.60 -3.84 -18.60
C ARG A 98 -1.50 -2.41 -18.06
N GLY A 99 -2.54 -1.60 -18.25
CA GLY A 99 -2.55 -0.18 -17.88
C GLY A 99 -1.66 0.72 -18.74
N ILE A 100 -1.11 0.20 -19.84
CA ILE A 100 -0.28 0.91 -20.82
C ILE A 100 -0.72 0.54 -22.24
N ILE A 101 -0.68 1.53 -23.14
CA ILE A 101 -0.86 1.36 -24.60
C ILE A 101 0.47 1.74 -25.23
N LEU A 102 1.03 0.86 -26.05
CA LEU A 102 2.28 1.13 -26.74
C LEU A 102 1.97 1.88 -28.04
N ASP A 103 2.78 2.89 -28.34
CA ASP A 103 2.76 3.51 -29.66
C ASP A 103 3.48 2.57 -30.63
N GLU A 104 2.70 1.91 -31.49
CA GLU A 104 3.22 0.95 -32.46
C GLU A 104 4.16 1.60 -33.49
N SER A 105 4.01 2.90 -33.75
CA SER A 105 4.89 3.62 -34.69
C SER A 105 6.33 3.77 -34.19
N LEU A 106 6.56 3.61 -32.88
CA LEU A 106 7.89 3.62 -32.27
C LEU A 106 8.56 2.24 -32.26
N LEU A 107 7.86 1.20 -32.70
CA LEU A 107 8.37 -0.19 -32.76
C LEU A 107 8.87 -0.59 -34.16
N GLU A 108 8.70 0.28 -35.16
CA GLU A 108 9.20 0.11 -36.53
C GLU A 108 10.66 0.59 -36.71
#